data_AF-W7BLD7-F1
#
_entry.id   AF-W7BLD7-F1
#
_cell.length_a   1.000
_cell.length_b   1.000
_cell.length_c   1.000
_cell.angle_alpha   90.00
_cell.angle_beta   90.00
_cell.angle_gamma   90.00
#
_symmetry.space_group_name_H-M   'P 1'
#
loop_
_entity.id
_entity.type
_entity.pdbx_description
1 polymer ?
#
loop_
_entity_poly.entity_id
_entity_poly.type
_entity_poly.pdbx_seq_one_letter_code
_entity_poly.pdbx_strand_id
1 'polypeptide(L)'
;MKSMWASVKMQLFYQWKAKYLISLFISLIVMCVFSSYTQYSSLHQKENRFDITMETYEQDGITLKQALSEELKIKKDGNSEEISNALKYDYYRVIAAKVALNPLNAPNQIFTSIAIIILPILFGVYSCHVAFFDFKYRTIKNQLLLRGYKSFYFSKLISIAIVAVATALITILLSIGVQYLFNLLAGVQPNTSVNYLSKLPLQFFYQSLVFILFGTFFLHTNHSDSFNVSKHSHVIFIHVYCTKFGRL
;
A
#
# COMPACT_ATOMS: atom_id res chain seq x y z
N MET A 1 14.38 33.38 17.27
CA MET A 1 14.35 32.25 16.31
C MET A 1 13.05 31.48 16.47
N LYS A 2 12.24 31.32 15.41
CA LYS A 2 11.08 30.40 15.49
C LYS A 2 11.63 28.98 15.62
N SER A 3 11.08 28.20 16.54
CA SER A 3 11.52 26.80 16.74
C SER A 3 11.28 26.00 15.46
N MET A 4 12.19 25.07 15.15
CA MET A 4 12.05 24.16 14.00
C MET A 4 10.71 23.43 14.03
N TRP A 5 10.24 23.07 15.23
CA TRP A 5 8.94 22.45 15.44
C TRP A 5 7.74 23.32 15.02
N ALA A 6 7.78 24.63 15.30
CA ALA A 6 6.76 25.55 14.81
C ALA A 6 6.72 25.61 13.27
N SER A 7 7.88 25.51 12.64
CA SER A 7 7.97 25.43 11.17
C SER A 7 7.36 24.15 10.62
N VAL A 8 7.63 23.00 11.25
CA VAL A 8 7.06 21.68 10.90
C VAL A 8 5.53 21.70 11.04
N LYS A 9 5.01 22.19 12.17
CA LYS A 9 3.55 22.33 12.39
C LYS A 9 2.89 23.15 11.30
N MET A 10 3.52 24.24 10.88
CA MET A 10 3.00 25.05 9.78
C MET A 10 2.99 24.29 8.45
N GLN A 11 4.02 23.50 8.15
CA GLN A 11 4.03 22.67 6.93
C GLN A 11 2.88 21.66 6.93
N LEU A 12 2.67 20.97 8.05
CA LEU A 12 1.53 20.04 8.21
C LEU A 12 0.18 20.76 8.07
N PHE A 13 0.04 21.95 8.64
CA PHE A 13 -1.15 22.77 8.49
C PHE A 13 -1.43 23.16 7.03
N TYR A 14 -0.39 23.52 6.26
CA TYR A 14 -0.54 23.81 4.84
C TYR A 14 -0.93 22.57 4.03
N GLN A 15 -0.34 21.41 4.32
CA GLN A 15 -0.70 20.15 3.67
C GLN A 15 -2.16 19.76 3.94
N TRP A 16 -2.64 20.00 5.16
CA TRP A 16 -4.04 19.81 5.54
C TRP A 16 -4.97 20.77 4.80
N LYS A 17 -4.66 22.08 4.82
CA LYS A 17 -5.48 23.11 4.14
C LYS A 17 -5.54 22.88 2.62
N ALA A 18 -4.46 22.39 2.03
CA ALA A 18 -4.39 22.02 0.61
C ALA A 18 -5.13 20.71 0.28
N LYS A 19 -5.71 20.02 1.27
CA LYS A 19 -6.42 18.74 1.16
C LYS A 19 -5.55 17.58 0.64
N TYR A 20 -4.23 17.72 0.60
CA TYR A 20 -3.35 16.63 0.14
C TYR A 20 -3.38 15.42 1.08
N LEU A 21 -3.50 15.65 2.39
CA LEU A 21 -3.69 14.58 3.37
C LEU A 21 -5.02 13.85 3.17
N ILE A 22 -6.08 14.57 2.82
CA ILE A 22 -7.40 13.98 2.52
C ILE A 22 -7.32 13.14 1.25
N SER A 23 -6.70 13.67 0.19
CA SER A 23 -6.50 12.92 -1.06
C SER A 23 -5.71 11.64 -0.82
N LEU A 24 -4.61 11.70 -0.06
CA LEU A 24 -3.82 10.53 0.30
C LEU A 24 -4.67 9.51 1.06
N PHE A 25 -5.41 9.97 2.07
CA PHE A 25 -6.30 9.11 2.87
C PHE A 25 -7.35 8.39 2.02
N ILE A 26 -8.01 9.10 1.10
CA ILE A 26 -8.99 8.51 0.18
C ILE A 26 -8.31 7.46 -0.72
N SER A 27 -7.13 7.76 -1.27
CA SER A 27 -6.38 6.80 -2.08
C SER A 27 -6.03 5.52 -1.29
N LEU A 28 -5.67 5.64 -0.01
CA LEU A 28 -5.43 4.48 0.85
C LEU A 28 -6.69 3.64 1.06
N ILE A 29 -7.85 4.28 1.27
CA ILE A 29 -9.13 3.55 1.42
C ILE A 29 -9.44 2.78 0.14
N VAL A 30 -9.40 3.43 -1.03
CA VAL A 30 -9.66 2.81 -2.33
C VAL A 30 -8.74 1.60 -2.53
N MET A 31 -7.47 1.75 -2.19
CA MET A 31 -6.49 0.69 -2.28
C MET A 31 -6.80 -0.48 -1.32
N CYS A 32 -7.20 -0.21 -0.08
CA CYS A 32 -7.58 -1.25 0.87
C CYS A 32 -8.83 -2.01 0.39
N VAL A 33 -9.83 -1.31 -0.11
CA VAL A 33 -11.06 -1.92 -0.66
C VAL A 33 -10.72 -2.80 -1.86
N PHE A 34 -9.90 -2.29 -2.78
CA PHE A 34 -9.43 -3.06 -3.93
C PHE A 34 -8.68 -4.32 -3.50
N SER A 35 -7.77 -4.20 -2.52
CA SER A 35 -7.06 -5.36 -1.95
C SER A 35 -8.02 -6.41 -1.39
N SER A 36 -8.99 -6.02 -0.55
CA SER A 36 -10.00 -6.95 -0.01
C SER A 36 -10.83 -7.62 -1.11
N TYR A 37 -11.21 -6.87 -2.14
CA TYR A 37 -11.91 -7.42 -3.30
C TYR A 37 -11.06 -8.46 -4.06
N THR A 38 -9.78 -8.18 -4.31
CA THR A 38 -8.90 -9.16 -4.99
C THR A 38 -8.73 -10.44 -4.19
N GLN A 39 -8.66 -10.35 -2.85
CA GLN A 39 -8.57 -11.52 -1.98
C GLN A 39 -9.85 -12.34 -2.00
N TYR A 40 -11.01 -11.67 -1.99
CA TYR A 40 -12.30 -12.32 -2.09
C TYR A 40 -12.50 -13.02 -3.44
N SER A 41 -12.18 -12.33 -4.54
CA SER A 41 -12.21 -12.94 -5.88
C SER A 41 -11.28 -14.15 -5.97
N SER A 42 -10.10 -14.07 -5.36
CA SER A 42 -9.16 -15.20 -5.29
C SER A 42 -9.72 -16.38 -4.48
N LEU A 43 -10.45 -16.14 -3.39
CA LEU A 43 -11.14 -17.20 -2.64
C LEU A 43 -12.15 -17.90 -3.54
N HIS A 44 -13.03 -17.14 -4.20
CA HIS A 44 -14.09 -17.72 -5.03
C HIS A 44 -13.53 -18.55 -6.20
N GLN A 45 -12.46 -18.07 -6.84
CA GLN A 45 -11.77 -18.85 -7.89
C GLN A 45 -11.20 -20.17 -7.34
N LYS A 46 -10.68 -20.17 -6.11
CA LYS A 46 -10.13 -21.37 -5.47
C LYS A 46 -11.23 -22.33 -5.00
N GLU A 47 -12.34 -21.81 -4.50
CA GLU A 47 -13.52 -22.62 -4.14
C GLU A 47 -14.09 -23.29 -5.38
N ASN A 48 -14.36 -22.55 -6.46
CA ASN A 48 -14.85 -23.15 -7.71
C ASN A 48 -13.92 -24.22 -8.26
N ARG A 49 -12.59 -24.01 -8.19
CA ARG A 49 -11.62 -25.01 -8.62
C ARG A 49 -11.62 -26.25 -7.72
N PHE A 50 -11.75 -26.04 -6.41
CA PHE A 50 -11.88 -27.14 -5.45
C PHE A 50 -13.15 -27.95 -5.72
N ASP A 51 -14.28 -27.30 -5.97
CA ASP A 51 -15.56 -27.95 -6.24
C ASP A 51 -15.50 -28.81 -7.52
N ILE A 52 -14.90 -28.28 -8.60
CA ILE A 52 -14.66 -29.04 -9.85
C ILE A 52 -13.76 -30.27 -9.59
N THR A 53 -12.72 -30.09 -8.78
CA THR A 53 -11.80 -31.20 -8.44
C THR A 53 -12.49 -32.24 -7.56
N MET A 54 -13.34 -31.80 -6.64
CA MET A 54 -14.13 -32.67 -5.77
C MET A 54 -15.12 -33.49 -6.60
N GLU A 55 -15.85 -32.87 -7.53
CA GLU A 55 -16.80 -33.56 -8.41
C GLU A 55 -16.11 -34.66 -9.24
N THR A 56 -14.90 -34.37 -9.75
CA THR A 56 -14.11 -35.37 -10.50
C THR A 56 -13.71 -36.55 -9.61
N TYR A 57 -13.29 -36.31 -8.37
CA TYR A 57 -12.90 -37.37 -7.44
C TYR A 57 -14.11 -38.17 -6.93
N GLU A 58 -15.27 -37.54 -6.79
CA GLU A 58 -16.53 -38.21 -6.44
C GLU A 58 -16.99 -39.15 -7.55
N GLN A 59 -16.81 -38.77 -8.83
CA GLN A 59 -17.06 -39.66 -9.98
C GLN A 59 -16.17 -40.91 -9.95
N ASP A 60 -14.93 -40.78 -9.47
CA ASP A 60 -13.98 -41.88 -9.27
C ASP A 60 -14.22 -42.65 -7.94
N GLY A 61 -15.25 -42.29 -7.17
CA GLY A 61 -15.59 -42.93 -5.89
C GLY A 61 -14.63 -42.61 -4.73
N ILE A 62 -13.74 -41.64 -4.90
CA ILE A 62 -12.75 -41.24 -3.89
C ILE A 62 -13.37 -40.17 -2.99
N THR A 63 -13.52 -40.50 -1.70
CA THR A 63 -14.06 -39.54 -0.73
C THR A 63 -13.01 -38.49 -0.30
N LEU A 64 -13.45 -37.28 0.05
CA LEU A 64 -12.56 -36.21 0.56
C LEU A 64 -11.67 -36.69 1.71
N LYS A 65 -12.22 -37.49 2.64
CA LYS A 65 -11.47 -38.00 3.80
C LYS A 65 -10.33 -38.95 3.39
N GLN A 66 -10.57 -39.76 2.37
CA GLN A 66 -9.56 -40.64 1.79
C GLN A 66 -8.47 -39.83 1.08
N ALA A 67 -8.84 -38.88 0.23
CA ALA A 67 -7.89 -37.99 -0.42
C ALA A 67 -7.08 -37.14 0.57
N LEU A 68 -7.67 -36.68 1.69
CA LEU A 68 -6.92 -35.94 2.71
C LEU A 68 -5.93 -36.82 3.48
N SER A 69 -6.17 -38.12 3.56
CA SER A 69 -5.28 -39.07 4.24
C SER A 69 -4.05 -39.48 3.41
N GLU A 70 -4.15 -39.36 2.09
CA GLU A 70 -3.05 -39.68 1.17
C GLU A 70 -1.91 -38.65 1.24
N GLU A 71 -0.70 -39.10 0.90
CA GLU A 71 0.48 -38.23 0.85
C GLU A 71 0.37 -37.24 -0.32
N LEU A 72 0.56 -35.96 0.00
CA LEU A 72 0.75 -34.92 -1.02
C LEU A 72 2.23 -34.87 -1.40
N LYS A 73 2.57 -35.38 -2.58
CA LYS A 73 3.90 -35.26 -3.19
C LYS A 73 3.81 -34.23 -4.31
N ILE A 74 4.62 -33.18 -4.19
CA ILE A 74 4.81 -32.17 -5.23
C ILE A 74 6.20 -32.41 -5.80
N LYS A 75 6.28 -33.02 -6.98
CA LYS A 75 7.54 -33.14 -7.71
C LYS A 75 7.66 -31.98 -8.69
N LYS A 76 8.73 -31.20 -8.57
CA LYS A 76 9.10 -30.19 -9.56
C LYS A 76 10.09 -30.80 -10.53
N ASP A 77 9.69 -30.91 -11.79
CA ASP A 77 10.59 -31.25 -12.90
C ASP A 77 10.63 -30.06 -13.87
N GLY A 78 11.66 -29.22 -13.74
CA GLY A 78 11.79 -27.97 -14.49
C GLY A 78 10.62 -26.99 -14.26
N ASN A 79 9.85 -26.72 -15.33
CA ASN A 79 8.65 -25.86 -15.30
C ASN A 79 7.34 -26.63 -15.02
N SER A 80 7.41 -27.95 -14.83
CA SER A 80 6.25 -28.80 -14.57
C SER A 80 6.17 -29.17 -13.09
N GLU A 81 4.99 -28.96 -12.50
CA GLU A 81 4.66 -29.41 -11.15
C GLU A 81 3.75 -30.63 -11.27
N GLU A 82 4.26 -31.81 -10.90
CA GLU A 82 3.47 -33.02 -10.77
C GLU A 82 2.90 -33.09 -9.35
N ILE A 83 1.57 -33.01 -9.24
CA ILE A 83 0.85 -33.00 -7.96
C ILE A 83 0.18 -34.37 -7.81
N SER A 84 0.64 -35.19 -6.86
CA SER A 84 0.11 -36.54 -6.67
C SER A 84 -1.34 -36.56 -6.16
N ASN A 85 -1.78 -35.48 -5.49
CA ASN A 85 -3.11 -35.36 -4.90
C ASN A 85 -3.65 -33.94 -5.08
N ALA A 86 -4.37 -33.74 -6.18
CA ALA A 86 -4.90 -32.44 -6.57
C ALA A 86 -5.97 -31.93 -5.58
N LEU A 87 -6.81 -32.83 -5.05
CA LEU A 87 -7.89 -32.47 -4.14
C LEU A 87 -7.38 -31.90 -2.81
N LYS A 88 -6.40 -32.56 -2.20
CA LYS A 88 -5.73 -32.07 -0.97
C LYS A 88 -4.99 -30.75 -1.21
N TYR A 89 -4.38 -30.60 -2.39
CA TYR A 89 -3.70 -29.37 -2.77
C TYR A 89 -4.69 -28.18 -2.89
N ASP A 90 -5.80 -28.36 -3.61
CA ASP A 90 -6.79 -27.30 -3.78
C ASP A 90 -7.56 -27.01 -2.48
N TYR A 91 -7.79 -28.01 -1.63
CA TYR A 91 -8.28 -27.82 -0.27
C TYR A 91 -7.39 -26.88 0.56
N TYR A 92 -6.07 -27.12 0.58
CA TYR A 92 -5.15 -26.23 1.29
C TYR A 92 -5.09 -24.83 0.71
N ARG A 93 -5.29 -24.66 -0.61
CA ARG A 93 -5.38 -23.34 -1.23
C ARG A 93 -6.62 -22.57 -0.79
N VAL A 94 -7.77 -23.23 -0.66
CA VAL A 94 -8.99 -22.63 -0.11
C VAL A 94 -8.77 -22.20 1.34
N ILE A 95 -8.18 -23.06 2.18
CA ILE A 95 -7.85 -22.69 3.57
C ILE A 95 -6.93 -21.47 3.60
N ALA A 96 -5.86 -21.46 2.81
CA ALA A 96 -4.92 -20.34 2.76
C ALA A 96 -5.61 -19.03 2.32
N ALA A 97 -6.56 -19.10 1.38
CA ALA A 97 -7.36 -17.95 0.98
C ALA A 97 -8.29 -17.44 2.11
N LYS A 98 -8.91 -18.35 2.87
CA LYS A 98 -9.71 -17.99 4.05
C LYS A 98 -8.86 -17.38 5.17
N VAL A 99 -7.61 -17.83 5.34
CA VAL A 99 -6.64 -17.21 6.27
C VAL A 99 -6.23 -15.82 5.80
N ALA A 100 -6.09 -15.58 4.50
CA ALA A 100 -5.74 -14.28 3.94
C ALA A 100 -6.83 -13.22 4.21
N LEU A 101 -8.10 -13.63 4.16
CA LEU A 101 -9.25 -12.77 4.43
C LEU A 101 -9.44 -12.45 5.92
N ASN A 102 -8.68 -13.05 6.84
CA ASN A 102 -8.71 -12.65 8.25
C ASN A 102 -8.31 -11.16 8.38
N PRO A 103 -9.14 -10.30 9.00
CA PRO A 103 -8.84 -8.87 9.12
C PRO A 103 -7.48 -8.56 9.75
N LEU A 104 -7.04 -9.39 10.70
CA LEU A 104 -5.74 -9.22 11.36
C LEU A 104 -4.56 -9.55 10.45
N ASN A 105 -4.79 -10.29 9.37
CA ASN A 105 -3.80 -10.62 8.35
C ASN A 105 -3.80 -9.62 7.18
N ALA A 106 -4.82 -8.77 7.06
CA ALA A 106 -4.93 -7.79 5.98
C ALA A 106 -3.71 -6.86 5.86
N PRO A 107 -3.11 -6.33 6.95
CA PRO A 107 -1.88 -5.53 6.85
C PRO A 107 -0.74 -6.31 6.17
N ASN A 108 -0.56 -7.57 6.55
CA ASN A 108 0.46 -8.43 5.95
C ASN A 108 0.19 -8.62 4.45
N GLN A 109 -1.06 -8.87 4.04
CA GLN A 109 -1.40 -9.01 2.63
C GLN A 109 -1.11 -7.74 1.83
N ILE A 110 -1.37 -6.56 2.39
CA ILE A 110 -1.02 -5.29 1.74
C ILE A 110 0.50 -5.14 1.62
N PHE A 111 1.26 -5.44 2.65
CA PHE A 111 2.71 -5.24 2.61
C PHE A 111 3.49 -6.31 1.84
N THR A 112 2.90 -7.48 1.56
CA THR A 112 3.56 -8.56 0.79
C THR A 112 3.04 -8.74 -0.62
N SER A 113 2.03 -7.98 -1.06
CA SER A 113 1.46 -8.06 -2.41
C SER A 113 1.96 -6.94 -3.32
N ILE A 114 1.36 -6.80 -4.51
CA ILE A 114 1.64 -5.69 -5.46
C ILE A 114 1.46 -4.29 -4.81
N ALA A 115 0.72 -4.24 -3.71
CA ALA A 115 0.58 -3.06 -2.88
C ALA A 115 1.92 -2.51 -2.37
N ILE A 116 2.98 -3.33 -2.24
CA ILE A 116 4.34 -2.87 -1.91
C ILE A 116 4.92 -1.90 -2.96
N ILE A 117 4.48 -2.01 -4.21
CA ILE A 117 4.89 -1.12 -5.32
C ILE A 117 3.94 0.09 -5.40
N ILE A 118 2.63 -0.16 -5.28
CA ILE A 118 1.61 0.89 -5.43
C ILE A 118 1.66 1.90 -4.27
N LEU A 119 1.85 1.44 -3.03
CA LEU A 119 1.90 2.32 -1.86
C LEU A 119 2.99 3.39 -1.97
N PRO A 120 4.27 3.07 -2.28
CA PRO A 120 5.31 4.07 -2.48
C PRO A 120 5.03 5.03 -3.61
N ILE A 121 4.36 4.58 -4.68
CA ILE A 121 3.96 5.45 -5.80
C ILE A 121 2.91 6.47 -5.33
N LEU A 122 1.86 6.02 -4.62
CA LEU A 122 0.84 6.91 -4.05
C LEU A 122 1.47 7.94 -3.10
N PHE A 123 2.39 7.49 -2.24
CA PHE A 123 3.12 8.37 -1.34
C PHE A 123 4.06 9.33 -2.07
N GLY A 124 4.67 8.88 -3.17
CA GLY A 124 5.49 9.69 -4.06
C GLY A 124 4.70 10.82 -4.71
N VAL A 125 3.51 10.52 -5.25
CA VAL A 125 2.58 11.52 -5.82
C VAL A 125 2.19 12.55 -4.75
N TYR A 126 1.85 12.10 -3.55
CA TYR A 126 1.62 12.99 -2.41
C TYR A 126 2.84 13.90 -2.13
N SER A 127 4.05 13.31 -2.08
CA SER A 127 5.28 14.04 -1.80
C SER A 127 5.61 15.07 -2.88
N CYS A 128 5.32 14.77 -4.16
CA CYS A 128 5.40 15.73 -5.26
C CYS A 128 4.47 16.92 -5.04
N HIS A 129 3.21 16.70 -4.64
CA HIS A 129 2.29 17.79 -4.35
C HIS A 129 2.79 18.68 -3.20
N VAL A 130 3.34 18.09 -2.14
CA VAL A 130 3.93 18.83 -1.02
C VAL A 130 5.17 19.62 -1.46
N ALA A 131 6.01 19.05 -2.33
CA ALA A 131 7.18 19.74 -2.87
C ALA A 131 6.77 20.96 -3.72
N PHE A 132 5.78 20.78 -4.62
CA PHE A 132 5.34 21.81 -5.56
C PHE A 132 4.41 22.88 -4.99
N PHE A 133 3.81 22.66 -3.81
CA PHE A 133 2.85 23.58 -3.21
C PHE A 133 3.33 25.04 -3.19
N ASP A 134 4.56 25.27 -2.70
CA ASP A 134 5.09 26.64 -2.56
C ASP A 134 5.38 27.33 -3.89
N PHE A 135 5.61 26.55 -4.96
CA PHE A 135 5.71 27.09 -6.33
C PHE A 135 4.34 27.46 -6.88
N LYS A 136 3.36 26.56 -6.71
CA LYS A 136 1.98 26.76 -7.19
C LYS A 136 1.35 28.01 -6.58
N TYR A 137 1.55 28.24 -5.29
CA TYR A 137 0.98 29.38 -4.56
C TYR A 137 1.94 30.58 -4.45
N ARG A 138 3.10 30.53 -5.12
CA ARG A 138 4.12 31.60 -5.14
C ARG A 138 4.60 32.04 -3.74
N THR A 139 4.52 31.16 -2.74
CA THR A 139 4.90 31.45 -1.35
C THR A 139 6.38 31.25 -1.09
N ILE A 140 7.12 30.64 -2.03
CA ILE A 140 8.51 30.23 -1.80
C ILE A 140 9.45 31.39 -1.44
N LYS A 141 9.36 32.52 -2.14
CA LYS A 141 10.21 33.70 -1.86
C LYS A 141 9.96 34.23 -0.45
N ASN A 142 8.69 34.35 -0.06
CA ASN A 142 8.30 34.82 1.27
C ASN A 142 8.74 33.84 2.36
N GLN A 143 8.61 32.53 2.12
CA GLN A 143 9.06 31.50 3.07
C GLN A 143 10.58 31.52 3.26
N LEU A 144 11.35 31.67 2.17
CA LEU A 144 12.81 31.73 2.21
C LEU A 144 13.31 33.00 2.92
N LEU A 145 12.69 34.17 2.67
CA LEU A 145 13.03 35.42 3.34
C LEU A 145 12.73 35.38 4.84
N LEU A 146 11.59 34.79 5.25
CA LEU A 146 11.15 34.78 6.65
C LEU A 146 11.82 33.71 7.51
N ARG A 147 12.25 32.59 6.93
CA ARG A 147 12.74 31.41 7.69
C ARG A 147 14.17 31.01 7.36
N GLY A 148 14.70 31.48 6.24
CA GLY A 148 15.97 31.01 5.70
C GLY A 148 15.86 29.61 5.07
N TYR A 149 16.79 29.33 4.16
CA TYR A 149 16.79 28.09 3.37
C TYR A 149 16.86 26.81 4.23
N LYS A 150 17.79 26.74 5.19
CA LYS A 150 17.99 25.56 6.03
C LYS A 150 16.73 25.20 6.82
N SER A 151 16.13 26.19 7.51
CA SER A 151 14.92 25.92 8.30
C SER A 151 13.73 25.53 7.42
N PHE A 152 13.59 26.12 6.25
CA PHE A 152 12.52 25.77 5.31
C PHE A 152 12.66 24.32 4.84
N TYR A 153 13.83 23.96 4.31
CA TYR A 153 14.11 22.62 3.78
C TYR A 153 13.93 21.51 4.83
N PHE A 154 14.59 21.64 5.99
CA PHE A 154 14.50 20.62 7.04
C PHE A 154 13.09 20.52 7.62
N SER A 155 12.35 21.63 7.74
CA SER A 155 10.96 21.55 8.21
C SER A 155 10.06 20.77 7.25
N LYS A 156 10.29 20.89 5.94
CA LYS A 156 9.54 20.13 4.92
C LYS A 156 9.93 18.65 4.95
N LEU A 157 11.23 18.35 5.03
CA LEU A 157 11.73 16.97 5.17
C LEU A 157 11.14 16.27 6.39
N ILE A 158 11.20 16.91 7.57
CA ILE A 158 10.63 16.34 8.81
C ILE A 158 9.11 16.17 8.68
N SER A 159 8.40 17.12 8.06
CA SER A 159 6.95 16.99 7.85
C SER A 159 6.60 15.79 6.97
N ILE A 160 7.35 15.55 5.90
CA ILE A 160 7.16 14.37 5.02
C ILE A 160 7.45 13.09 5.79
N ALA A 161 8.51 13.06 6.61
CA ALA A 161 8.83 11.89 7.43
C ALA A 161 7.73 11.57 8.47
N ILE A 162 7.16 12.59 9.12
CA ILE A 162 6.02 12.41 10.03
C ILE A 162 4.82 11.82 9.28
N VAL A 163 4.50 12.37 8.10
CA VAL A 163 3.37 11.87 7.31
C VAL A 163 3.66 10.46 6.77
N ALA A 164 4.89 10.12 6.43
CA ALA A 164 5.27 8.76 6.03
C ALA A 164 4.97 7.73 7.12
N VAL A 165 5.41 7.99 8.35
CA VAL A 165 5.15 7.12 9.51
C VAL A 165 3.65 7.04 9.81
N ALA A 166 2.95 8.17 9.78
CA ALA A 166 1.51 8.21 9.97
C ALA A 166 0.76 7.44 8.87
N THR A 167 1.22 7.53 7.62
CA THR A 167 0.65 6.81 6.46
C THR A 167 0.77 5.31 6.68
N ALA A 168 1.95 4.80 7.06
CA ALA A 168 2.14 3.38 7.34
C ALA A 168 1.19 2.88 8.45
N LEU A 169 1.06 3.65 9.55
CA LEU A 169 0.16 3.33 10.65
C LEU A 169 -1.31 3.33 10.22
N ILE A 170 -1.73 4.37 9.49
CA ILE A 170 -3.10 4.51 8.99
C ILE A 170 -3.43 3.38 8.00
N THR A 171 -2.50 2.98 7.12
CA THR A 171 -2.69 1.84 6.21
C THR A 171 -2.95 0.56 6.98
N ILE A 172 -2.23 0.30 8.08
CA ILE A 172 -2.48 -0.87 8.94
C ILE A 172 -3.91 -0.82 9.49
N LEU A 173 -4.32 0.29 10.11
CA LEU A 173 -5.63 0.41 10.72
C LEU A 173 -6.77 0.33 9.68
N LEU A 174 -6.62 1.02 8.55
CA LEU A 174 -7.57 0.98 7.44
C LEU A 174 -7.69 -0.41 6.87
N SER A 175 -6.58 -1.14 6.69
CA SER A 175 -6.63 -2.48 6.11
C SER A 175 -7.42 -3.45 6.98
N ILE A 176 -7.25 -3.38 8.30
CA ILE A 176 -8.01 -4.21 9.26
C ILE A 176 -9.49 -3.81 9.22
N GLY A 177 -9.78 -2.51 9.33
CA GLY A 177 -11.16 -2.01 9.35
C GLY A 177 -11.93 -2.29 8.06
N VAL A 178 -11.30 -2.06 6.90
CA VAL A 178 -11.88 -2.33 5.59
C VAL A 178 -12.08 -3.83 5.38
N GLN A 179 -11.10 -4.68 5.71
CA GLN A 179 -11.25 -6.12 5.58
C GLN A 179 -12.38 -6.65 6.48
N TYR A 180 -12.47 -6.16 7.71
CA TYR A 180 -13.55 -6.52 8.63
C TYR A 180 -14.93 -6.17 8.04
N LEU A 181 -15.10 -4.92 7.58
CA LEU A 181 -16.34 -4.48 6.98
C LEU A 181 -16.66 -5.27 5.69
N PHE A 182 -15.65 -5.53 4.87
CA PHE A 182 -15.79 -6.29 3.64
C PHE A 182 -16.28 -7.71 3.90
N ASN A 183 -15.67 -8.42 4.87
CA ASN A 183 -16.10 -9.78 5.24
C ASN A 183 -17.54 -9.83 5.74
N LEU A 184 -17.94 -8.82 6.53
CA LEU A 184 -19.31 -8.71 7.03
C LEU A 184 -20.31 -8.51 5.90
N LEU A 185 -19.99 -7.64 4.93
CA LEU A 185 -20.86 -7.38 3.78
C LEU A 185 -20.92 -8.55 2.80
N ALA A 186 -19.80 -9.26 2.61
CA ALA A 186 -19.69 -10.38 1.68
C ALA A 186 -20.11 -11.74 2.30
N GLY A 187 -20.46 -11.79 3.59
CA GLY A 187 -20.86 -13.02 4.27
C GLY A 187 -19.74 -14.06 4.39
N VAL A 188 -18.47 -13.65 4.33
CA VAL A 188 -17.32 -14.56 4.37
C VAL A 188 -17.01 -14.93 5.81
N GLN A 189 -16.84 -16.22 6.07
CA GLN A 189 -16.28 -16.73 7.33
C GLN A 189 -14.76 -16.92 7.19
N PRO A 190 -13.93 -15.96 7.66
CA PRO A 190 -12.48 -16.06 7.56
C PRO A 190 -11.96 -17.13 8.51
N ASN A 191 -10.82 -17.73 8.14
CA ASN A 191 -10.13 -18.64 9.04
C ASN A 191 -9.19 -17.86 9.96
N THR A 192 -9.41 -17.98 11.27
CA THR A 192 -8.67 -17.26 12.32
C THR A 192 -7.54 -18.07 12.94
N SER A 193 -7.31 -19.32 12.50
CA SER A 193 -6.32 -20.23 13.12
C SER A 193 -4.87 -19.75 12.98
N VAL A 194 -4.58 -18.93 11.97
CA VAL A 194 -3.23 -18.40 11.71
C VAL A 194 -3.28 -16.88 11.66
N ASN A 195 -2.36 -16.25 12.39
CA ASN A 195 -2.19 -14.80 12.40
C ASN A 195 -0.73 -14.38 12.11
N TYR A 196 -0.56 -13.20 11.52
CA TYR A 196 0.75 -12.66 11.14
C TYR A 196 1.15 -11.40 11.93
N LEU A 197 0.54 -11.15 13.09
CA LEU A 197 0.81 -9.95 13.91
C LEU A 197 2.29 -9.82 14.29
N SER A 198 3.00 -10.94 14.49
CA SER A 198 4.42 -10.93 14.84
C SER A 198 5.32 -10.31 13.75
N LYS A 199 4.87 -10.32 12.50
CA LYS A 199 5.60 -9.72 11.36
C LYS A 199 5.29 -8.23 11.17
N LEU A 200 4.20 -7.76 11.76
CA LEU A 200 3.68 -6.41 11.56
C LEU A 200 4.65 -5.30 12.00
N PRO A 201 5.37 -5.39 13.13
CA PRO A 201 6.36 -4.38 13.51
C PRO A 201 7.44 -4.19 12.45
N LEU A 202 8.01 -5.30 11.95
CA LEU A 202 9.05 -5.25 10.93
C LEU A 202 8.52 -4.66 9.61
N GLN A 203 7.32 -5.06 9.20
CA GLN A 203 6.66 -4.50 8.01
C GLN A 203 6.37 -3.01 8.14
N PHE A 204 5.93 -2.55 9.31
CA PHE A 204 5.73 -1.14 9.60
C PHE A 204 7.03 -0.34 9.48
N PHE A 205 8.13 -0.84 10.03
CA PHE A 205 9.45 -0.18 9.91
C PHE A 205 9.91 -0.12 8.46
N TYR A 206 9.83 -1.24 7.74
CA TYR A 206 10.20 -1.32 6.34
C TYR A 206 9.37 -0.33 5.50
N GLN A 207 8.05 -0.34 5.65
CA GLN A 207 7.17 0.53 4.88
C GLN A 207 7.39 2.01 5.19
N SER A 208 7.59 2.35 6.47
CA SER A 208 7.92 3.71 6.90
C SER A 208 9.23 4.19 6.26
N LEU A 209 10.25 3.33 6.24
CA LEU A 209 11.54 3.64 5.62
C LEU A 209 11.40 3.87 4.11
N VAL A 210 10.68 2.99 3.41
CA VAL A 210 10.42 3.12 1.96
C VAL A 210 9.71 4.44 1.66
N PHE A 211 8.67 4.80 2.43
CA PHE A 211 7.99 6.08 2.26
C PHE A 211 8.90 7.28 2.51
N ILE A 212 9.75 7.24 3.54
CA ILE A 212 10.72 8.31 3.80
C ILE A 212 11.69 8.45 2.63
N LEU A 213 12.23 7.34 2.10
CA LEU A 213 13.15 7.35 0.97
C LEU A 213 12.49 7.92 -0.30
N PHE A 214 11.28 7.47 -0.62
CA PHE A 214 10.53 8.01 -1.76
C PHE A 214 10.20 9.49 -1.58
N GLY A 215 9.70 9.88 -0.40
CA GLY A 215 9.34 11.26 -0.12
C GLY A 215 10.52 12.23 -0.15
N THR A 216 11.67 11.79 0.36
CA THR A 216 12.92 12.57 0.30
C THR A 216 13.49 12.66 -1.11
N PHE A 217 13.44 11.58 -1.88
CA PHE A 217 13.82 11.58 -3.30
C PHE A 217 13.04 12.63 -4.08
N PHE A 218 11.71 12.64 -3.97
CA PHE A 218 10.87 13.64 -4.65
C PHE A 218 11.05 15.06 -4.10
N LEU A 219 11.33 15.22 -2.81
CA LEU A 219 11.65 16.54 -2.28
C LEU A 219 12.95 17.08 -2.87
N HIS A 220 13.97 16.23 -3.00
CA HIS A 220 15.30 16.61 -3.46
C HIS A 220 15.33 16.97 -4.95
N THR A 221 14.72 16.14 -5.81
CA THR A 221 14.64 16.39 -7.25
C THR A 221 13.96 17.72 -7.57
N ASN A 222 12.84 18.00 -6.91
CA ASN A 222 12.11 19.27 -7.10
C ASN A 222 12.85 20.50 -6.55
N HIS A 223 13.65 20.34 -5.50
CA HIS A 223 14.47 21.43 -4.98
C HIS A 223 15.69 21.73 -5.86
N SER A 224 16.27 20.72 -6.51
CA SER A 224 17.35 20.89 -7.49
C SER A 224 16.86 21.64 -8.74
N ASP A 225 15.71 21.24 -9.28
CA ASP A 225 15.15 21.87 -10.49
C ASP A 225 14.73 23.32 -10.25
N SER A 226 14.17 23.63 -9.09
CA SER A 226 13.73 25.00 -8.78
C SER A 226 14.85 26.02 -8.58
N PHE A 227 16.07 25.58 -8.23
CA PHE A 227 17.25 26.45 -8.26
C PHE A 227 17.74 26.67 -9.70
N ASN A 228 17.50 25.71 -10.61
CA ASN A 228 17.90 25.79 -12.02
C ASN A 228 16.87 26.51 -12.93
N VAL A 229 15.60 26.62 -12.51
CA VAL A 229 14.55 27.38 -13.24
C VAL A 229 14.83 28.89 -13.25
N SER A 230 15.81 29.38 -12.49
CA SER A 230 16.38 30.72 -12.71
C SER A 230 17.23 30.84 -13.98
N LYS A 231 17.49 29.74 -14.73
CA LYS A 231 18.40 29.78 -15.88
C LYS A 231 17.91 29.14 -17.17
N HIS A 232 17.03 28.14 -17.19
CA HIS A 232 16.42 27.69 -18.45
C HIS A 232 15.08 27.00 -18.25
N SER A 233 14.08 27.44 -19.02
CA SER A 233 12.84 26.71 -19.31
C SER A 233 13.18 25.40 -20.03
N HIS A 234 12.35 24.36 -19.81
CA HIS A 234 12.40 23.01 -20.38
C HIS A 234 13.07 21.93 -19.51
N VAL A 235 12.34 21.46 -18.49
CA VAL A 235 12.36 20.03 -18.12
C VAL A 235 10.93 19.52 -18.10
N ILE A 236 10.55 18.99 -19.26
CA ILE A 236 9.30 18.32 -19.58
C ILE A 236 9.49 16.87 -19.16
N PHE A 237 8.98 16.43 -17.99
CA PHE A 237 8.60 15.02 -17.79
C PHE A 237 7.66 14.85 -16.58
N ILE A 238 7.81 15.65 -15.51
CA ILE A 238 6.90 15.61 -14.34
C ILE A 238 5.75 16.62 -14.48
N HIS A 239 5.95 17.69 -15.27
CA HIS A 239 4.94 18.74 -15.46
C HIS A 239 3.65 18.24 -16.14
N VAL A 240 3.73 17.22 -17.00
CA VAL A 240 2.57 16.69 -17.75
C VAL A 240 1.69 15.79 -16.88
N TYR A 241 2.24 15.04 -15.92
CA TYR A 241 1.44 14.17 -15.05
C TYR A 241 0.79 14.94 -13.88
N CYS A 242 1.46 15.93 -13.30
CA CYS A 242 0.90 16.68 -12.16
C CYS A 242 -0.09 17.79 -12.54
N THR A 243 -0.07 18.34 -13.76
CA THR A 243 -1.03 19.39 -14.17
C THR A 243 -2.32 18.85 -14.78
N LYS A 244 -2.31 17.66 -15.40
CA LYS A 244 -3.53 17.07 -15.98
C LYS A 244 -4.50 16.47 -14.95
N PHE A 245 -4.01 15.98 -13.80
CA PHE A 245 -4.89 15.45 -12.75
C PHE A 245 -5.51 16.51 -11.82
N GLY A 246 -5.09 17.78 -11.94
CA GLY A 246 -5.65 18.90 -11.17
C GLY A 246 -6.69 19.73 -11.93
N ARG A 247 -7.15 19.27 -13.10
CA ARG A 247 -8.24 19.86 -13.89
C ARG A 247 -9.32 18.80 -14.24
N LEU A 248 -9.69 17.99 -13.25
CA LEU A 248 -10.92 17.21 -13.23
C LEU A 248 -11.63 17.47 -11.91
#